data_AF-A0A953UTR0-F1
#
_entry.id   AF-A0A953UTR0-F1
#
_cell.length_a   1.000
_cell.length_b   1.000
_cell.length_c   1.000
_cell.angle_alpha   90.00
_cell.angle_beta   90.00
_cell.angle_gamma   90.00
#
_symmetry.space_group_name_H-M   'P 1'
#
loop_
_entity.id
_entity.type
_entity.pdbx_description
1 polymer ?
#
loop_
_entity_poly.entity_id
_entity_poly.type
_entity_poly.pdbx_seq_one_letter_code
_entity_poly.pdbx_strand_id
1 'polypeptide(L)' 'ALGHPEKITDFSYRAVHEMTVKAKAMINSFYGRAPRLSYWNGCSTGGRQGLMEA' A
#
# COMPACT_ATOMS: atom_id res chain seq x y z
N ALA A 1 -3.66 -16.86 8.08
CA ALA A 1 -4.48 -17.16 9.27
C ALA A 1 -5.21 -18.47 9.00
N LEU A 2 -5.46 -19.30 10.03
CA LEU A 2 -6.15 -20.59 9.82
C LEU A 2 -7.47 -20.36 9.06
N GLY A 3 -7.65 -21.05 7.95
CA GLY A 3 -8.86 -20.96 7.11
C GLY A 3 -8.99 -19.70 6.25
N HIS A 4 -7.98 -18.82 6.22
CA HIS A 4 -8.06 -17.50 5.57
C HIS A 4 -6.81 -17.23 4.71
N PRO A 5 -6.73 -17.80 3.49
CA PRO A 5 -5.61 -17.58 2.57
C PRO A 5 -5.53 -16.13 2.08
N GLU A 6 -6.66 -15.44 1.93
CA GLU A 6 -6.75 -14.04 1.51
C GLU A 6 -6.00 -13.11 2.46
N LYS A 7 -6.05 -13.38 3.77
CA LYS A 7 -5.34 -12.59 4.78
C LYS A 7 -3.83 -12.72 4.66
N ILE A 8 -3.34 -13.86 4.16
CA ILE A 8 -1.91 -14.04 3.88
C ILE A 8 -1.53 -13.23 2.65
N THR A 9 -2.32 -13.27 1.57
CA THR A 9 -2.10 -12.44 0.38
C THR A 9 -2.12 -10.95 0.70
N ASP A 10 -3.08 -10.51 1.51
CA ASP A 10 -3.21 -9.13 1.98
C ASP A 10 -1.97 -8.68 2.75
N PHE A 11 -1.53 -9.48 3.72
CA PHE A 11 -0.36 -9.16 4.53
C PHE A 11 0.96 -9.22 3.76
N SER A 12 1.05 -10.13 2.79
CA SER A 12 2.26 -10.31 1.99
C SER A 12 2.52 -9.13 1.06
N TYR A 13 1.49 -8.64 0.34
CA TYR A 13 1.67 -7.52 -0.59
C TYR A 13 0.38 -6.73 -0.87
N ARG A 14 -0.80 -7.38 -0.96
CA ARG A 14 -1.97 -6.74 -1.59
C ARG A 14 -2.52 -5.55 -0.80
N ALA A 15 -2.48 -5.60 0.53
CA ALA A 15 -3.10 -4.55 1.34
C ALA A 15 -2.45 -3.18 1.16
N VAL A 16 -1.11 -3.13 1.16
CA VAL A 16 -0.34 -1.87 1.04
C VAL A 16 -0.52 -1.28 -0.36
N HIS A 17 -0.44 -2.13 -1.39
CA HIS A 17 -0.69 -1.73 -2.78
C HIS A 17 -2.10 -1.12 -2.96
N GLU A 18 -3.15 -1.86 -2.59
CA GLU A 18 -4.54 -1.43 -2.79
C GLU A 18 -4.84 -0.14 -2.02
N MET A 19 -4.41 -0.05 -0.77
CA MET A 19 -4.53 1.17 0.03
C MET A 19 -3.89 2.36 -0.70
N THR A 20 -2.68 2.18 -1.24
CA THR A 20 -1.93 3.24 -1.92
C THR A 20 -2.61 3.70 -3.21
N VAL A 21 -3.12 2.76 -4.02
CA VAL A 21 -3.86 3.07 -5.26
C VAL A 21 -5.11 3.89 -4.95
N LYS A 22 -5.92 3.47 -3.96
CA LYS A 22 -7.13 4.20 -3.57
C LYS A 22 -6.79 5.58 -2.97
N ALA A 23 -5.74 5.67 -2.15
CA ALA A 23 -5.29 6.94 -1.60
C ALA A 23 -4.90 7.95 -2.69
N LYS A 24 -4.15 7.52 -3.72
CA LYS A 24 -3.79 8.39 -4.84
C LYS A 24 -5.01 8.88 -5.63
N ALA A 25 -6.01 8.02 -5.84
CA ALA A 25 -7.26 8.40 -6.48
C ALA A 25 -8.02 9.45 -5.65
N MET A 26 -8.12 9.25 -4.32
CA MET A 26 -8.75 10.20 -3.41
C MET A 26 -8.01 11.55 -3.39
N ILE A 27 -6.67 11.54 -3.31
CA ILE A 27 -5.85 12.76 -3.37
C ILE A 27 -6.11 13.53 -4.66
N ASN A 28 -6.16 12.84 -5.81
CA ASN A 28 -6.45 13.49 -7.08
C ASN A 28 -7.86 14.09 -7.12
N SER A 29 -8.86 13.34 -6.65
CA SER A 29 -10.25 13.82 -6.60
C SER A 29 -10.41 15.03 -5.68
N PHE A 30 -9.68 15.07 -4.56
CA PHE A 30 -9.83 16.11 -3.55
C PHE A 30 -9.04 17.37 -3.91
N TYR A 31 -7.79 17.23 -4.37
CA TYR A 31 -6.91 18.35 -4.67
C TYR A 31 -6.92 18.76 -6.16
N GLY A 32 -7.64 18.05 -7.02
CA GLY A 32 -7.68 18.28 -8.47
C GLY A 32 -6.38 17.93 -9.19
N ARG A 33 -5.43 17.27 -8.52
CA ARG A 33 -4.14 16.85 -9.09
C ARG A 33 -3.55 15.66 -8.36
N ALA A 34 -2.86 14.80 -9.10
CA ALA A 34 -2.13 13.67 -8.55
C ALA A 34 -0.92 14.11 -7.70
N PRO A 35 -0.49 13.32 -6.70
CA PRO A 35 0.70 13.62 -5.93
C PRO A 35 1.95 13.58 -6.84
N ARG A 36 2.79 14.62 -6.76
CA ARG A 36 4.04 14.71 -7.55
C ARG A 36 5.09 13.70 -7.09
N LEU A 37 5.12 13.40 -5.80
CA LEU A 37 6.00 12.41 -5.17
C LEU A 37 5.18 11.60 -4.16
N SER A 38 5.59 10.37 -3.91
CA SER A 38 4.98 9.49 -2.89
C SER A 38 6.12 8.81 -2.14
N TYR A 39 6.02 8.78 -0.82
CA TYR A 39 7.09 8.28 0.05
C TYR A 39 6.57 7.12 0.90
N TRP A 40 7.44 6.14 1.10
CA TRP A 40 7.24 5.05 2.06
C TRP A 40 8.32 5.12 3.12
N ASN A 41 7.94 5.00 4.39
CA ASN A 41 8.87 4.89 5.51
C ASN A 41 8.40 3.75 6.41
N GLY A 42 9.19 2.68 6.48
CA GLY A 42 8.82 1.48 7.22
C GLY A 42 10.04 0.77 7.77
N CYS A 43 9.86 0.07 8.91
CA CYS A 43 10.89 -0.73 9.58
C CYS A 43 10.36 -2.16 9.83
N SER A 44 11.25 -3.15 9.91
CA SER A 44 10.90 -4.58 10.09
C SER A 44 9.92 -5.07 9.00
N THR A 45 8.70 -5.46 9.37
CA THR A 45 7.63 -5.81 8.40
C THR A 45 7.37 -4.68 7.41
N GLY A 46 7.42 -3.42 7.85
CA GLY A 46 7.30 -2.26 6.98
C GLY A 46 8.48 -2.11 6.02
N GLY A 47 9.68 -2.54 6.42
CA GLY A 47 10.84 -2.60 5.52
C GLY A 47 10.67 -3.66 4.43
N ARG A 48 10.15 -4.85 4.80
CA ARG A 48 9.76 -5.89 3.82
C ARG A 48 8.72 -5.35 2.84
N GLN A 49 7.66 -4.72 3.35
CA GLN A 49 6.62 -4.13 2.51
C GLN A 49 7.18 -3.04 1.58
N GLY A 50 8.11 -2.21 2.08
CA GLY A 50 8.79 -1.21 1.26
C GLY A 50 9.58 -1.82 0.10
N LEU A 51 10.27 -2.95 0.33
CA LEU A 51 10.95 -3.70 -0.74
C LEU A 51 9.99 -4.40 -1.69
N MET A 52 8.82 -4.84 -1.22
CA MET A 52 7.80 -5.48 -2.05
C MET A 52 7.08 -4.49 -2.98
N GLU A 53 7.00 -3.22 -2.58
CA GLU A 53 6.35 -2.15 -3.35
C GLU A 53 7.34 -1.32 -4.20
N ALA A 54 8.64 -1.63 -4.13
CA ALA A 54 9.70 -1.01 -4.93
C ALA A 54 9.81 -1.66 -6.31
#